data_AF-A0A816H2V7-F1
#
_entry.id   AF-A0A816H2V7-F1
#
_cell.length_a   1.000
_cell.length_b   1.000
_cell.length_c   1.000
_cell.angle_alpha   90.00
_cell.angle_beta   90.00
_cell.angle_gamma   90.00
#
_symmetry.space_group_name_H-M   'P 1'
#
loop_
_entity.id
_entity.type
_entity.pdbx_description
1 polymer ?
#
loop_
_entity_poly.entity_id
_entity_poly.type
_entity_poly.pdbx_seq_one_letter_code
_entity_poly.pdbx_strand_id
1 'polypeptide(L)'
;MSRSVMTRNGQAFLARLDEEEKVIKAKADTYNKLLQTDDNRLTDDIRSDINAAIGEVNLLLKGKLKQFRGLCQANVSKSTTPAGEPTPLDSDLEGFWDITYPLIDKVKVKFSKLDARKAKQWAPMEDEYDPNDVNNRPRIIDDRLKQLQPHQNKSKVSSSKPANDDLKKLIQERRKAAANAANQNDDVEIFVGPK
;
A
#
# COMPACT_ATOMS: atom_id res chain seq x y z
N MET A 1 30.41 11.34 33.30
CA MET A 1 29.69 11.47 32.01
C MET A 1 28.63 10.38 31.96
N SER A 2 27.40 10.69 32.38
CA SER A 2 26.31 9.71 32.37
C SER A 2 25.93 9.44 30.91
N ARG A 3 26.14 8.20 30.43
CA ARG A 3 25.54 7.76 29.18
C ARG A 3 24.03 7.78 29.42
N SER A 4 23.35 8.73 28.79
CA SER A 4 21.89 8.74 28.75
C SER A 4 21.47 7.39 28.17
N VAL A 5 20.91 6.53 29.02
CA VAL A 5 20.27 5.29 28.57
C VAL A 5 19.15 5.76 27.66
N MET A 6 19.33 5.59 26.35
CA MET A 6 18.38 6.03 25.36
C MET A 6 17.13 5.16 25.54
N THR A 7 16.15 5.64 26.29
CA THR A 7 14.95 4.88 26.62
C THR A 7 14.20 4.55 25.34
N ARG A 8 14.13 3.27 24.97
CA ARG A 8 13.42 2.78 23.77
C ARG A 8 11.94 2.51 24.08
N ASN A 9 11.25 3.50 24.62
CA ASN A 9 9.82 3.40 24.93
C ASN A 9 8.96 4.08 23.85
N GLY A 10 7.63 3.96 23.96
CA GLY A 10 6.71 4.54 22.98
C GLY A 10 6.89 6.04 22.76
N GLN A 11 7.25 6.81 23.78
CA GLN A 11 7.49 8.25 23.64
C GLN A 11 8.73 8.55 22.79
N ALA A 12 9.82 7.81 22.99
CA ALA A 12 11.03 7.97 22.20
C ALA A 12 10.83 7.55 20.74
N PHE A 13 10.08 6.47 20.50
CA PHE A 13 9.74 6.05 19.14
C PHE A 13 8.79 7.02 18.44
N LEU A 14 7.84 7.65 19.15
CA LEU A 14 7.00 8.72 18.58
C LEU A 14 7.84 9.91 18.12
N ALA A 15 8.74 10.39 18.96
CA ALA A 15 9.61 11.52 18.60
C ALA A 15 10.50 11.19 17.39
N ARG A 16 11.05 9.96 17.33
CA ARG A 16 11.83 9.51 16.18
C ARG A 16 10.96 9.39 14.92
N LEU A 17 9.76 8.83 15.04
CA LEU A 17 8.82 8.68 13.94
C LEU A 17 8.40 10.05 13.39
N ASP A 18 8.13 11.03 14.24
CA ASP A 18 7.77 12.40 13.83
C ASP A 18 8.87 13.05 12.98
N GLU A 19 10.13 12.92 13.38
CA GLU A 19 11.26 13.45 12.62
C GLU A 19 11.42 12.75 11.26
N GLU A 20 11.30 11.43 11.25
CA GLU A 20 11.38 10.64 10.02
C GLU A 20 10.24 10.95 9.04
N GLU A 21 8.99 11.02 9.54
CA GLU A 21 7.82 11.43 8.76
C GLU A 21 7.99 12.84 8.17
N LYS A 22 8.50 13.78 8.98
CA LYS A 22 8.77 15.15 8.55
C LYS A 22 9.79 15.19 7.42
N VAL A 23 10.90 14.46 7.54
CA VAL A 23 11.96 14.42 6.51
C VAL A 23 11.42 13.87 5.19
N ILE A 24 10.78 12.69 5.20
CA ILE A 24 10.31 12.07 3.95
C ILE A 24 9.15 12.85 3.33
N LYS A 25 8.27 13.45 4.14
CA LYS A 25 7.17 14.28 3.66
C LYS A 25 7.68 15.57 3.03
N ALA A 26 8.59 16.28 3.70
CA ALA A 26 9.18 17.51 3.16
C ALA A 26 9.90 17.24 1.83
N LYS A 27 10.55 16.09 1.70
CA LYS A 27 11.19 15.67 0.45
C LYS A 27 10.16 15.40 -0.64
N ALA A 28 9.12 14.63 -0.35
CA ALA A 28 8.02 14.38 -1.29
C ALA A 28 7.35 15.69 -1.74
N ASP A 29 7.08 16.61 -0.82
CA ASP A 29 6.49 17.92 -1.13
C ASP A 29 7.39 18.77 -2.03
N THR A 30 8.71 18.73 -1.81
CA THR A 30 9.69 19.42 -2.67
C THR A 30 9.63 18.92 -4.10
N TYR A 31 9.57 17.60 -4.28
CA TYR A 31 9.47 16.98 -5.61
C TYR A 31 8.09 17.16 -6.24
N ASN A 32 7.03 17.18 -5.44
CA ASN A 32 5.68 17.49 -5.93
C ASN A 32 5.60 18.91 -6.50
N LYS A 33 6.24 19.88 -5.84
CA LYS A 33 6.37 21.25 -6.38
C LYS A 33 7.20 21.30 -7.66
N LEU A 34 8.27 20.51 -7.74
CA LEU A 34 9.08 20.41 -8.97
C LEU A 34 8.24 19.90 -10.16
N LEU A 35 7.35 18.92 -9.96
CA LEU A 35 6.45 18.43 -11.00
C LEU A 35 5.46 19.49 -11.51
N GLN A 36 5.18 20.52 -10.72
CA GLN A 36 4.31 21.64 -11.10
C GLN A 36 5.05 22.72 -11.91
N THR A 37 6.37 22.58 -12.11
CA THR A 37 7.15 23.51 -12.92
C THR A 37 7.17 23.09 -14.39
N ASP A 38 7.19 24.07 -15.29
CA ASP A 38 7.34 23.86 -16.74
C ASP A 38 8.82 23.69 -17.13
N ASP A 39 9.57 22.86 -16.39
CA ASP A 39 10.95 22.55 -16.71
C ASP A 39 11.01 21.45 -17.78
N ASN A 40 11.35 21.86 -19.01
CA ASN A 40 11.45 21.00 -20.19
C ASN A 40 12.48 19.86 -20.05
N ARG A 41 13.33 19.89 -19.02
CA ARG A 41 14.29 18.81 -18.74
C ARG A 41 13.67 17.63 -17.98
N LEU A 42 12.48 17.80 -17.40
CA LEU A 42 11.72 16.70 -16.80
C LEU A 42 10.95 15.94 -17.88
N THR A 43 11.62 14.94 -18.46
CA THR A 43 10.99 13.97 -19.36
C THR A 43 9.90 13.16 -18.65
N ASP A 44 9.02 12.51 -19.41
CA ASP A 44 7.91 11.71 -18.85
C ASP A 44 8.41 10.58 -17.95
N ASP A 45 9.53 9.95 -18.29
CA ASP A 45 10.14 8.90 -17.46
C ASP A 45 10.57 9.45 -16.09
N ILE A 46 11.19 10.63 -16.07
CA ILE A 46 11.62 11.27 -14.82
C ILE A 46 10.41 11.70 -14.00
N ARG A 47 9.37 12.22 -14.64
CA ARG A 47 8.11 12.55 -13.97
C ARG A 47 7.46 11.29 -13.38
N SER A 48 7.49 10.17 -14.10
CA SER A 48 7.00 8.88 -13.64
C SER A 48 7.77 8.39 -12.41
N ASP A 49 9.10 8.46 -12.44
CA ASP A 49 9.96 8.09 -11.30
C ASP A 49 9.69 8.93 -10.05
N ILE A 50 9.55 10.25 -10.23
CA ILE A 50 9.22 11.17 -9.13
C ILE A 50 7.83 10.85 -8.57
N ASN A 51 6.83 10.66 -9.43
CA ASN A 51 5.48 10.29 -8.99
C ASN A 51 5.47 8.96 -8.23
N ALA A 52 6.24 7.97 -8.70
CA ALA A 52 6.38 6.69 -8.02
C ALA A 52 7.03 6.85 -6.63
N ALA A 53 8.08 7.67 -6.50
CA ALA A 53 8.72 7.97 -5.22
C ALA A 53 7.76 8.67 -4.24
N ILE A 54 7.02 9.68 -4.69
CA ILE A 54 6.00 10.38 -3.90
C ILE A 54 4.89 9.40 -3.48
N GLY A 55 4.46 8.53 -4.39
CA GLY A 55 3.48 7.48 -4.12
C GLY A 55 3.93 6.52 -3.02
N GLU A 56 5.19 6.09 -3.04
CA GLU A 56 5.75 5.22 -2.00
C GLU A 56 5.79 5.89 -0.62
N VAL A 57 6.16 7.18 -0.54
CA VAL A 57 6.07 7.93 0.72
C VAL A 57 4.63 7.99 1.23
N ASN A 58 3.68 8.30 0.35
CA ASN A 58 2.27 8.41 0.72
C ASN A 58 1.71 7.07 1.23
N LEU A 59 2.08 5.96 0.59
CA LEU A 59 1.71 4.61 1.04
C LEU A 59 2.36 4.27 2.38
N LEU A 60 3.63 4.63 2.56
CA LEU A 60 4.35 4.39 3.81
C LEU A 60 3.73 5.16 4.99
N LEU A 61 3.43 6.45 4.79
CA LEU A 61 2.77 7.33 5.77
C LEU A 61 1.37 6.81 6.14
N LYS A 62 0.53 6.51 5.15
CA LYS A 62 -0.85 6.05 5.39
C LYS A 62 -0.95 4.59 5.84
N GLY A 63 0.12 3.83 5.66
CA GLY A 63 0.21 2.41 5.98
C GLY A 63 1.03 2.15 7.23
N LYS A 64 2.29 1.74 7.04
CA LYS A 64 3.14 1.20 8.12
C LYS A 64 3.49 2.23 9.19
N LEU A 65 3.71 3.50 8.84
CA LEU A 65 4.00 4.53 9.83
C LEU A 65 2.79 4.86 10.70
N LYS A 66 1.59 4.97 10.09
CA LYS A 66 0.33 5.10 10.85
C LYS A 66 0.11 3.94 11.82
N GLN A 67 0.39 2.70 11.40
CA GLN A 67 0.29 1.52 12.27
C GLN A 67 1.27 1.62 13.43
N PHE A 68 2.54 1.96 13.15
CA PHE A 68 3.56 2.09 14.20
C PHE A 68 3.23 3.18 15.22
N ARG A 69 2.74 4.34 14.75
CA ARG A 69 2.27 5.43 15.62
C ARG A 69 1.20 4.94 16.60
N GLY A 70 0.22 4.17 16.12
CA GLY A 70 -0.83 3.60 16.96
C GLY A 70 -0.29 2.67 18.05
N LEU A 71 0.69 1.82 17.71
CA LEU A 71 1.36 0.96 18.69
C LEU A 71 2.10 1.77 19.74
N CYS A 72 2.82 2.82 19.33
CA CYS A 72 3.55 3.68 20.27
C CYS A 72 2.59 4.44 21.20
N GLN A 73 1.45 4.93 20.69
CA GLN A 73 0.43 5.61 21.49
C GLN A 73 -0.21 4.65 22.51
N ALA A 74 -0.52 3.42 22.11
CA ALA A 74 -1.04 2.40 23.01
C ALA A 74 -0.01 2.04 24.10
N ASN A 75 1.27 1.96 23.74
CA ASN A 75 2.36 1.74 24.68
C ASN A 75 2.53 2.89 25.69
N VAL A 76 2.36 4.15 25.26
CA VAL A 76 2.43 5.32 26.16
C VAL A 76 1.21 5.36 27.09
N SER A 77 0.05 4.90 26.62
CA SER A 77 -1.22 4.93 27.35
C SER A 77 -1.40 3.78 28.34
N LYS A 78 -0.38 2.91 28.51
CA LYS A 78 -0.43 1.72 29.38
C LYS A 78 -0.99 1.98 30.78
N SER A 79 -0.70 3.14 31.38
CA SER A 79 -1.16 3.48 32.73
C SER A 79 -2.66 3.74 32.82
N THR A 80 -3.30 4.04 31.69
CA THR A 80 -4.73 4.38 31.58
C THR A 80 -5.56 3.22 31.02
N THR A 81 -4.89 2.18 30.50
CA THR A 81 -5.53 0.98 29.97
C THR A 81 -5.99 0.06 31.13
N PRO A 82 -7.24 -0.45 31.11
CA PRO A 82 -7.71 -1.41 32.11
C PRO A 82 -6.82 -2.66 32.20
N ALA A 83 -6.65 -3.17 33.43
CA ALA A 83 -5.86 -4.37 33.66
C ALA A 83 -6.44 -5.57 32.89
N GLY A 84 -5.59 -6.24 32.11
CA GLY A 84 -5.97 -7.42 31.31
C GLY A 84 -6.11 -7.16 29.81
N GLU A 85 -6.08 -5.92 29.33
CA GLU A 85 -5.99 -5.65 27.89
C GLU A 85 -4.54 -5.81 27.39
N PRO A 86 -4.33 -6.46 26.22
CA PRO A 86 -3.00 -6.58 25.64
C PRO A 86 -2.46 -5.20 25.26
N THR A 87 -1.36 -4.79 25.89
CA THR A 87 -0.67 -3.53 25.57
C THR A 87 0.70 -3.83 24.96
N PRO A 88 1.11 -3.12 23.89
CA PRO A 88 2.41 -3.37 23.26
C PRO A 88 3.56 -3.13 24.23
N LEU A 89 4.46 -4.09 24.36
CA LEU A 89 5.70 -3.97 25.12
C LEU A 89 6.73 -3.14 24.37
N ASP A 90 7.76 -2.68 25.07
CA ASP A 90 8.83 -1.89 24.44
C ASP A 90 9.61 -2.75 23.41
N SER A 91 9.72 -4.06 23.66
CA SER A 91 10.26 -5.03 22.70
C SER A 91 9.41 -5.17 21.44
N ASP A 92 8.09 -5.05 21.55
CA ASP A 92 7.19 -5.11 20.39
C ASP A 92 7.38 -3.87 19.50
N LEU A 93 7.61 -2.71 20.12
CA LEU A 93 7.92 -1.48 19.40
C LEU A 93 9.28 -1.56 18.70
N GLU A 94 10.30 -2.11 19.37
CA GLU A 94 11.61 -2.32 18.77
C GLU A 94 11.54 -3.24 17.56
N GLY A 95 10.87 -4.39 17.69
CA GLY A 95 10.68 -5.31 16.58
C GLY A 95 9.89 -4.68 15.41
N PHE A 96 8.86 -3.88 15.71
CA PHE A 96 8.14 -3.15 14.67
C PHE A 96 9.00 -2.05 14.02
N TRP A 97 9.88 -1.41 14.79
CA TRP A 97 10.81 -0.42 14.26
C TRP A 97 11.83 -1.03 13.31
N ASP A 98 12.37 -2.20 13.64
CA ASP A 98 13.36 -2.90 12.80
C ASP A 98 12.81 -3.28 11.42
N ILE A 99 11.50 -3.51 11.30
CA ILE A 99 10.84 -3.72 10.01
C ILE A 99 10.41 -2.42 9.33
N THR A 100 10.15 -1.37 10.11
CA THR A 100 9.63 -0.09 9.58
C THR A 100 10.73 0.83 9.08
N TYR A 101 11.84 0.91 9.81
CA TYR A 101 12.96 1.78 9.47
C TYR A 101 13.58 1.46 8.10
N PRO A 102 13.77 0.19 7.69
CA PRO A 102 14.24 -0.12 6.34
C PRO A 102 13.31 0.40 5.23
N LEU A 103 12.00 0.51 5.48
CA LEU A 103 11.06 1.10 4.52
C LEU A 103 11.26 2.62 4.39
N ILE A 104 11.54 3.29 5.52
CA ILE A 104 11.87 4.72 5.56
C ILE A 104 13.21 4.95 4.83
N ASP A 105 14.22 4.14 5.12
CA ASP A 105 15.53 4.25 4.49
C ASP A 105 15.45 4.01 2.98
N LYS A 106 14.67 3.02 2.54
CA LYS A 106 14.41 2.76 1.13
C LYS A 106 13.86 3.99 0.39
N VAL A 107 12.88 4.69 0.95
CA VAL A 107 12.35 5.91 0.30
C VAL A 107 13.36 7.06 0.32
N LYS A 108 14.17 7.19 1.39
CA LYS A 108 15.25 8.19 1.44
C LYS A 108 16.28 7.94 0.34
N VAL A 109 16.76 6.71 0.19
CA VAL A 109 17.69 6.31 -0.87
C VAL A 109 17.10 6.62 -2.25
N LYS A 110 15.81 6.33 -2.47
CA LYS A 110 15.12 6.67 -3.73
C LYS A 110 15.18 8.17 -4.02
N PHE A 111 14.95 9.03 -3.03
CA PHE A 111 15.12 10.48 -3.23
C PHE A 111 16.58 10.92 -3.38
N SER A 112 17.53 10.27 -2.73
CA SER A 112 18.96 10.55 -2.95
C SER A 112 19.38 10.25 -4.39
N LYS A 113 18.86 9.18 -4.99
CA LYS A 113 19.05 8.91 -6.44
C LYS A 113 18.45 10.02 -7.29
N LEU A 114 17.22 10.48 -6.97
CA LEU A 114 16.61 11.60 -7.67
C LEU A 114 17.39 12.92 -7.50
N ASP A 115 18.00 13.16 -6.34
CA ASP A 115 18.85 14.33 -6.10
C ASP A 115 20.11 14.28 -6.97
N ALA A 116 20.76 13.11 -7.03
CA ALA A 116 21.92 12.91 -7.89
C ALA A 116 21.58 13.12 -9.36
N ARG A 117 20.41 12.64 -9.82
CA ARG A 117 19.94 12.88 -11.19
C ARG A 117 19.66 14.36 -11.44
N LYS A 118 19.04 15.05 -10.49
CA LYS A 118 18.79 16.50 -10.57
C LYS A 118 20.10 17.30 -10.63
N ALA A 119 21.12 16.93 -9.85
CA ALA A 119 22.43 17.58 -9.86
C ALA A 119 23.14 17.45 -11.22
N LYS A 120 22.91 16.34 -11.92
CA LYS A 120 23.36 16.11 -13.30
C LYS A 120 22.40 16.68 -14.36
N GLN A 121 21.56 17.65 -13.99
CA GLN A 121 20.58 18.28 -14.88
C GLN A 121 19.68 17.27 -15.60
N TRP A 122 19.26 16.22 -14.89
CA TRP A 122 18.37 15.19 -15.42
C TRP A 122 18.99 14.30 -16.50
N ALA A 123 20.31 14.36 -16.70
CA ALA A 123 21.02 13.49 -17.63
C ALA A 123 20.69 12.01 -17.37
N PRO A 124 20.65 11.17 -18.42
CA PRO A 124 20.51 9.73 -18.28
C PRO A 124 21.54 9.22 -17.26
N MET A 125 21.09 8.53 -16.22
CA MET A 125 22.02 7.76 -15.40
C MET A 125 22.50 6.61 -16.27
N GLU A 126 23.81 6.44 -16.38
CA GLU A 126 24.37 5.18 -16.88
C GLU A 126 23.77 4.07 -16.01
N ASP A 127 23.10 3.11 -16.65
CA ASP A 127 22.39 2.04 -15.97
C ASP A 127 23.38 1.23 -15.12
N GLU A 128 23.55 1.60 -13.86
CA GLU A 128 23.98 0.65 -12.83
C GLU A 128 22.83 -0.34 -12.68
N TYR A 129 22.86 -1.38 -13.51
CA TYR A 129 22.00 -2.54 -13.38
C TYR A 129 22.21 -3.13 -11.99
N ASP A 130 21.32 -2.78 -11.06
CA ASP A 130 21.20 -3.47 -9.78
C ASP A 130 20.16 -4.57 -9.95
N PRO A 131 20.56 -5.86 -10.00
CA PRO A 131 19.63 -6.99 -10.11
C PRO A 131 18.63 -7.08 -8.94
N ASN A 132 18.82 -6.29 -7.87
CA ASN A 132 17.93 -6.17 -6.73
C ASN A 132 16.94 -4.99 -6.83
N ASP A 133 17.00 -4.14 -7.87
CA ASP A 133 16.03 -3.04 -8.03
C ASP A 133 14.66 -3.58 -8.47
N VAL A 134 13.81 -3.80 -7.47
CA VAL A 134 12.42 -4.26 -7.61
C VAL A 134 11.54 -3.29 -8.41
N ASN A 135 12.02 -2.07 -8.73
CA ASN A 135 11.29 -1.12 -9.57
C ASN A 135 11.40 -1.45 -11.07
N ASN A 136 12.41 -2.21 -11.51
CA ASN A 136 12.61 -2.55 -12.92
C ASN A 136 11.96 -3.90 -13.31
N ARG A 137 11.27 -4.57 -12.38
CA ARG A 137 10.48 -5.77 -12.69
C ARG A 137 9.02 -5.39 -12.91
N PRO A 138 8.37 -5.89 -13.99
CA PRO A 138 6.91 -5.86 -14.08
C PRO A 138 6.34 -6.55 -12.83
N ARG A 139 5.65 -5.81 -11.96
CA ARG A 139 5.01 -6.38 -10.78
C ARG A 139 3.84 -7.25 -11.23
N ILE A 140 4.06 -8.57 -11.35
CA ILE A 140 2.98 -9.54 -11.22
C ILE A 140 2.50 -9.40 -9.77
N ILE A 141 1.32 -8.84 -9.58
CA ILE A 141 0.68 -8.69 -8.28
C ILE A 141 0.45 -10.10 -7.73
N ASP A 142 1.36 -10.56 -6.86
CA ASP A 142 1.24 -11.83 -6.15
C ASP A 142 0.14 -11.66 -5.09
N ASP A 143 -0.98 -12.37 -5.28
CA ASP A 143 -2.23 -12.35 -4.46
C ASP A 143 -2.02 -12.71 -2.97
N ARG A 144 -0.79 -12.83 -2.50
CA ARG A 144 -0.44 -13.29 -1.14
C ARG A 144 -0.51 -12.24 -0.03
N LEU A 145 -0.82 -10.98 -0.32
CA LEU A 145 -0.99 -9.95 0.72
C LEU A 145 -2.45 -9.81 1.26
N LYS A 146 -3.38 -10.67 0.83
CA LYS A 146 -4.76 -10.67 1.36
C LYS A 146 -4.97 -11.55 2.61
N GLN A 147 -3.96 -12.26 3.11
CA GLN A 147 -4.13 -13.25 4.20
C GLN A 147 -3.79 -12.76 5.62
N LEU A 148 -3.80 -11.46 5.90
CA LEU A 148 -3.68 -10.95 7.29
C LEU A 148 -4.94 -10.20 7.75
N GLN A 149 -6.11 -10.72 7.38
CA GLN A 149 -7.38 -10.37 8.01
C GLN A 149 -7.77 -11.49 9.01
N PRO A 150 -8.17 -11.14 10.25
CA PRO A 150 -8.62 -12.15 11.21
C PRO A 150 -9.87 -12.86 10.66
N HIS A 151 -9.74 -14.17 10.43
CA HIS A 151 -10.80 -15.00 9.87
C HIS A 151 -11.88 -15.27 10.92
N GLN A 152 -13.11 -14.81 10.65
CA GLN A 152 -14.31 -15.45 11.15
C GLN A 152 -14.58 -16.74 10.35
N ASN A 153 -15.19 -17.70 11.03
CA ASN A 153 -15.27 -19.14 10.75
C ASN A 153 -15.50 -19.62 9.30
N LYS A 154 -14.79 -20.71 8.98
CA LYS A 154 -14.74 -21.48 7.73
C LYS A 154 -16.06 -22.21 7.42
N SER A 155 -16.49 -22.14 6.15
CA SER A 155 -17.08 -23.29 5.46
C SER A 155 -16.26 -23.59 4.20
N LYS A 156 -15.86 -24.87 4.08
CA LYS A 156 -15.01 -25.44 3.03
C LYS A 156 -15.76 -25.49 1.71
N VAL A 157 -15.16 -25.03 0.60
CA VAL A 157 -15.21 -25.71 -0.70
C VAL A 157 -13.93 -25.40 -1.47
N SER A 158 -13.21 -26.47 -1.82
CA SER A 158 -12.11 -26.51 -2.79
C SER A 158 -12.65 -26.39 -4.21
N SER A 159 -12.05 -25.56 -5.06
CA SER A 159 -12.05 -25.85 -6.50
C SER A 159 -10.88 -25.18 -7.23
N SER A 160 -10.15 -26.06 -7.89
CA SER A 160 -9.12 -25.88 -8.90
C SER A 160 -9.51 -24.89 -10.01
N LYS A 161 -8.54 -24.06 -10.42
CA LYS A 161 -8.61 -23.18 -11.60
C LYS A 161 -8.93 -24.00 -12.87
N PRO A 162 -10.01 -23.70 -13.62
CA PRO A 162 -10.12 -24.08 -15.02
C PRO A 162 -9.56 -22.97 -15.91
N ALA A 163 -8.98 -23.37 -17.05
CA ALA A 163 -8.44 -22.49 -18.06
C ALA A 163 -9.48 -21.46 -18.54
N ASN A 164 -9.03 -20.22 -18.76
CA ASN A 164 -9.86 -19.03 -19.00
C ASN A 164 -10.85 -19.13 -20.18
N ASP A 165 -10.67 -20.08 -21.09
CA ASP A 165 -11.47 -20.17 -22.31
C ASP A 165 -12.82 -20.88 -22.10
N ASP A 166 -12.87 -21.86 -21.20
CA ASP A 166 -14.11 -22.58 -20.89
C ASP A 166 -15.09 -21.70 -20.09
N LEU A 167 -14.56 -20.83 -19.22
CA LEU A 167 -15.37 -19.87 -18.46
C LEU A 167 -16.00 -18.81 -19.37
N LYS A 168 -15.26 -18.35 -20.39
CA LYS A 168 -15.79 -17.41 -21.39
C LYS A 168 -16.92 -18.04 -22.21
N LYS A 169 -16.76 -19.30 -22.61
CA LYS A 169 -17.84 -20.05 -23.30
C LYS A 169 -19.08 -20.19 -22.43
N LEU A 170 -18.92 -20.57 -21.16
CA LEU A 170 -20.06 -20.76 -20.25
C LEU A 170 -20.84 -19.47 -20.00
N ILE A 171 -20.15 -18.33 -19.84
CA ILE A 171 -20.80 -17.02 -19.66
C ILE A 171 -21.58 -16.62 -20.91
N GLN A 172 -21.02 -16.86 -22.10
CA GLN A 172 -21.67 -16.52 -23.37
C GLN A 172 -22.91 -17.38 -23.64
N GLU A 173 -22.83 -18.67 -23.32
CA GLU A 173 -23.95 -19.60 -23.46
C GLU A 173 -25.09 -19.26 -22.50
N ARG A 174 -24.77 -18.90 -21.25
CA ARG A 174 -25.76 -18.47 -20.26
C ARG A 174 -26.45 -17.15 -20.64
N ARG A 175 -25.72 -16.21 -21.27
CA ARG A 175 -26.31 -14.97 -21.81
C ARG A 175 -27.26 -15.24 -22.98
N LYS A 176 -26.93 -16.18 -23.87
CA LYS A 176 -27.82 -16.57 -24.99
C LYS A 176 -29.08 -17.28 -24.49
N ALA A 177 -28.95 -18.16 -23.50
CA ALA A 177 -30.10 -18.85 -22.90
C ALA A 177 -31.06 -17.87 -22.20
N ALA A 178 -30.53 -16.87 -21.49
CA ALA A 178 -31.35 -15.84 -20.84
C ALA A 178 -32.06 -14.92 -21.85
N ALA A 179 -31.44 -14.63 -23.00
CA ALA A 179 -32.08 -13.85 -24.07
C ALA A 179 -33.23 -14.61 -24.74
N ASN A 180 -33.11 -15.93 -24.92
CA ASN A 180 -34.22 -16.76 -25.44
C ASN A 180 -35.37 -16.92 -24.44
N ALA A 181 -35.08 -16.96 -23.13
CA ALA A 181 -36.11 -17.06 -22.09
C ALA A 181 -36.93 -15.76 -21.90
N ALA A 182 -36.44 -14.62 -22.39
CA ALA A 182 -37.13 -13.34 -22.30
C ALA A 182 -38.18 -13.10 -23.41
N ASN A 183 -38.31 -14.00 -24.39
CA ASN A 183 -39.21 -13.84 -25.56
C ASN A 183 -40.38 -14.84 -25.60
N GLN A 184 -40.83 -15.34 -24.44
CA GLN A 184 -42.08 -16.09 -24.30
C GLN A 184 -42.83 -15.60 -23.05
N ASN A 185 -43.47 -14.44 -23.14
CA ASN A 185 -44.57 -14.05 -22.26
C ASN A 185 -45.50 -13.11 -23.03
N ASP A 186 -46.26 -13.66 -23.96
CA ASP A 186 -47.49 -13.06 -24.49
C ASP A 186 -48.54 -14.17 -24.55
N ASP A 187 -49.35 -14.26 -23.50
CA ASP A 187 -50.80 -14.54 -23.52
C ASP A 187 -51.26 -15.07 -22.14
N VAL A 188 -51.84 -14.17 -21.34
CA VAL A 188 -52.77 -14.56 -20.26
C VAL A 188 -54.01 -13.67 -20.41
N GLU A 189 -55.07 -14.25 -20.97
CA GLU A 189 -56.41 -13.67 -21.01
C GLU A 189 -56.92 -13.39 -19.59
N ILE A 190 -57.33 -12.14 -19.34
CA ILE A 190 -57.97 -11.71 -18.09
C ILE A 190 -59.48 -11.92 -18.24
N PHE A 191 -60.02 -12.97 -17.61
CA PHE A 191 -61.46 -13.20 -17.50
C PHE A 191 -62.04 -12.38 -16.33
N VAL A 192 -62.78 -11.32 -16.65
CA VAL A 192 -63.59 -10.56 -15.68
C VAL A 192 -65.02 -11.11 -15.70
N GLY A 193 -65.41 -11.82 -14.64
CA GLY A 193 -66.80 -12.23 -14.42
C GLY A 193 -67.67 -11.06 -13.93
N PRO A 194 -68.95 -10.96 -14.32
CA PRO A 194 -69.79 -9.82 -13.95
C PRO A 194 -70.43 -9.98 -12.56
N LYS A 195 -70.49 -8.82 -11.88
CA LYS A 195 -71.30 -8.35 -10.73
C LYS A 195 -72.09 -9.37 -9.91
#